data_AF-A0A944YTZ3-F1
#
_entry.id   AF-A0A944YTZ3-F1
#
_cell.length_a   1.000
_cell.length_b   1.000
_cell.length_c   1.000
_cell.angle_alpha   90.00
_cell.angle_beta   90.00
_cell.angle_gamma   90.00
#
_symmetry.space_group_name_H-M   'P 1'
#
loop_
_entity.id
_entity.type
_entity.pdbx_description
1 polymer ?
#
loop_
_entity_poly.entity_id
_entity_poly.type
_entity_poly.pdbx_seq_one_letter_code
_entity_poly.pdbx_strand_id
1 'polypeptide(L)' 'MKKQKILKVLNMFLAITFLVVVIAMILYKFIPSELQGDETVLLIHGWGGRIFILLGILHFILNFNWIKAMYFKKKK' A
#
# COMPACT_ATOMS: atom_id res chain seq x y z
N MET A 1 9.43 16.94 13.56
CA MET A 1 9.56 17.18 12.09
C MET A 1 10.06 15.97 11.29
N LYS A 2 11.09 15.23 11.73
CA LYS A 2 11.63 14.06 10.99
C LYS A 2 10.58 12.99 10.67
N LYS A 3 9.74 12.61 11.65
CA LYS A 3 8.64 11.66 11.48
C LYS A 3 7.67 12.04 10.36
N GLN A 4 7.30 13.32 10.25
CA GLN A 4 6.36 13.78 9.21
C GLN A 4 6.99 13.71 7.81
N LYS A 5 8.30 13.93 7.69
CA LYS A 5 9.01 13.70 6.42
C LYS A 5 9.01 12.21 6.05
N ILE A 6 9.29 11.32 7.00
CA ILE A 6 9.24 9.86 6.79
C ILE A 6 7.84 9.42 6.36
N LEU A 7 6.79 9.90 7.03
CA LEU A 7 5.41 9.56 6.68
C LEU A 7 5.03 10.04 5.27
N LYS A 8 5.45 11.24 4.85
CA LYS A 8 5.20 11.71 3.48
C LYS A 8 5.83 10.80 2.43
N VAL A 9 7.07 10.38 2.65
CA VAL A 9 7.78 9.45 1.77
C VAL A 9 7.09 8.08 1.76
N LEU A 10 6.75 7.56 2.94
CA LEU A 10 6.04 6.30 3.08
C LEU A 10 4.67 6.30 2.38
N ASN A 11 3.93 7.40 2.48
CA ASN A 11 2.63 7.59 1.81
C ASN A 11 2.78 7.60 0.29
N MET A 12 3.83 8.22 -0.23
CA MET A 12 4.13 8.19 -1.66
C MET A 12 4.40 6.76 -2.13
N PHE A 13 5.21 5.98 -1.40
CA PHE A 13 5.45 4.58 -1.73
C PHE A 13 4.19 3.71 -1.62
N LEU A 14 3.34 3.94 -0.60
CA LEU A 14 2.04 3.29 -0.47
C LEU A 14 1.15 3.56 -1.68
N ALA A 15 1.06 4.82 -2.12
CA ALA A 15 0.26 5.18 -3.29
C ALA A 15 0.76 4.50 -4.57
N ILE A 16 2.08 4.52 -4.80
CA ILE A 16 2.69 3.88 -5.97
C ILE A 16 2.46 2.36 -5.96
N THR A 17 2.75 1.71 -4.84
CA THR A 17 2.59 0.24 -4.73
C THR A 17 1.13 -0.18 -4.83
N PHE A 18 0.19 0.60 -4.29
CA PHE A 18 -1.24 0.39 -4.52
C PHE A 18 -1.60 0.45 -6.01
N LEU A 19 -1.16 1.50 -6.72
CA LEU A 19 -1.43 1.63 -8.15
C LEU A 19 -0.83 0.47 -8.94
N VAL A 20 0.40 0.05 -8.65
CA VAL A 20 1.03 -1.10 -9.31
C VAL A 20 0.21 -2.38 -9.11
N VAL A 21 -0.23 -2.66 -7.88
CA VAL A 21 -1.00 -3.86 -7.56
C VAL A 21 -2.37 -3.85 -8.24
N VAL A 22 -3.06 -2.71 -8.24
CA VAL A 22 -4.37 -2.54 -8.90
C VAL A 22 -4.22 -2.67 -10.41
N ILE A 23 -3.26 -1.97 -11.02
CA ILE A 23 -3.03 -2.01 -12.46
C ILE A 23 -2.63 -3.43 -12.87
N ALA A 24 -1.72 -4.10 -12.16
CA ALA A 24 -1.34 -5.48 -12.47
C ALA A 24 -2.55 -6.42 -12.42
N MET A 25 -3.45 -6.26 -11.45
CA MET A 25 -4.67 -7.09 -11.39
C MET A 25 -5.63 -6.79 -12.55
N ILE A 26 -5.74 -5.52 -12.95
CA ILE A 26 -6.52 -5.12 -14.12
C ILE A 26 -5.91 -5.72 -15.40
N LEU A 27 -4.59 -5.66 -15.53
CA LEU A 27 -3.86 -6.19 -16.67
C LEU A 27 -4.04 -7.71 -16.81
N TYR A 28 -3.94 -8.41 -15.68
CA TYR A 28 -4.07 -9.86 -15.63
C TYR A 28 -5.48 -10.36 -15.95
N LYS A 29 -6.54 -9.58 -15.65
CA LYS A 29 -7.94 -10.04 -15.77
C LYS A 29 -8.73 -9.44 -16.93
N PHE A 30 -8.50 -8.18 -17.26
CA PHE A 30 -9.46 -7.44 -18.08
C PHE A 30 -8.88 -7.01 -19.42
N ILE A 31 -7.70 -6.39 -19.45
CA ILE A 31 -7.12 -5.82 -20.68
C ILE A 31 -5.62 -5.65 -20.53
N PRO A 32 -4.82 -5.66 -21.61
CA PRO A 32 -5.17 -6.12 -22.94
C PRO A 32 -5.11 -7.67 -23.00
N SER A 33 -5.72 -8.29 -24.01
CA SER A 33 -5.84 -9.76 -24.10
C SER A 33 -4.50 -10.50 -24.05
N GLU A 34 -3.44 -9.86 -24.52
CA GLU A 34 -2.08 -10.37 -24.58
C GLU A 34 -1.43 -10.54 -23.19
N LEU A 35 -1.92 -9.79 -22.19
CA LEU A 35 -1.41 -9.83 -20.81
C LEU A 35 -2.36 -10.57 -19.85
N GLN A 36 -3.52 -11.02 -20.32
CA GLN A 36 -4.45 -11.77 -19.49
C GLN A 36 -3.87 -13.14 -19.16
N GLY A 37 -3.88 -13.51 -17.88
CA GLY A 37 -3.29 -14.78 -17.43
C GLY A 37 -1.75 -14.78 -17.43
N ASP A 38 -1.09 -13.67 -17.74
CA ASP A 38 0.38 -13.61 -17.78
C ASP A 38 0.99 -13.79 -16.38
N GLU A 39 1.92 -14.74 -16.26
CA GLU A 39 2.57 -15.07 -15.00
C GLU A 39 3.43 -13.92 -14.46
N THR A 40 4.05 -13.13 -15.34
CA THR A 40 4.86 -11.98 -14.93
C THR A 40 3.97 -10.90 -14.29
N VAL A 41 2.82 -10.60 -14.90
CA VAL A 41 1.85 -9.66 -14.32
C VAL A 41 1.33 -10.16 -12.97
N LEU A 42 1.04 -11.46 -12.85
CA LEU A 42 0.63 -12.06 -11.58
C LEU A 42 1.73 -11.98 -10.51
N LEU A 43 2.99 -12.22 -10.87
CA LEU A 43 4.13 -12.08 -9.98
C LEU A 43 4.33 -10.64 -9.53
N ILE A 44 4.16 -9.66 -10.44
CA ILE A 44 4.21 -8.22 -10.11
C ILE A 44 3.11 -7.88 -9.11
N HIS A 45 1.88 -8.33 -9.32
CA HIS A 45 0.78 -8.14 -8.36
C HIS A 45 1.12 -8.78 -6.99
N GLY A 46 1.61 -10.02 -7.00
CA GLY A 46 1.93 -10.76 -5.78
C GLY A 46 3.04 -10.10 -4.97
N TRP A 47 4.17 -9.75 -5.59
CA TRP A 47 5.27 -9.05 -4.91
C TRP A 47 4.89 -7.62 -4.51
N GLY A 48 4.21 -6.89 -5.40
CA GLY A 48 3.70 -5.54 -5.11
C GLY A 48 2.76 -5.55 -3.90
N GLY A 49 1.89 -6.54 -3.78
CA GLY A 49 0.97 -6.70 -2.65
C GLY A 49 1.70 -6.94 -1.33
N ARG A 50 2.71 -7.81 -1.33
CA ARG A 50 3.55 -8.04 -0.14
C ARG A 50 4.27 -6.78 0.31
N ILE A 51 4.86 -6.02 -0.63
CA ILE A 51 5.51 -4.74 -0.34
C ILE A 51 4.49 -3.74 0.21
N PHE A 52 3.33 -3.60 -0.43
CA PHE A 52 2.26 -2.70 0.03
C PHE A 52 1.82 -3.01 1.47
N ILE A 53 1.65 -4.29 1.82
CA ILE A 53 1.32 -4.72 3.18
C ILE A 53 2.42 -4.34 4.17
N LEU A 54 3.70 -4.59 3.85
CA LEU A 54 4.82 -4.22 4.72
C LEU A 54 4.88 -2.70 4.95
N LEU A 55 4.71 -1.90 3.89
CA LEU A 55 4.64 -0.45 4.00
C LEU A 55 3.42 -0.01 4.83
N GLY A 56 2.28 -0.70 4.70
CA GLY A 56 1.06 -0.43 5.44
C GLY A 56 1.22 -0.68 6.94
N ILE A 57 1.89 -1.78 7.31
CA ILE A 57 2.24 -2.08 8.70
C ILE A 57 3.16 -0.99 9.27
N LEU A 58 4.21 -0.61 8.53
CA LEU A 58 5.11 0.47 8.96
C LEU A 58 4.34 1.79 9.13
N HIS A 59 3.43 2.10 8.21
CA HIS A 59 2.61 3.31 8.26
C HIS A 59 1.69 3.30 9.48
N PHE A 60 1.08 2.16 9.79
CA PHE A 60 0.25 1.98 10.97
C PHE A 60 1.05 2.18 12.26
N ILE A 61 2.22 1.54 12.39
CA ILE A 61 3.11 1.68 13.54
C ILE A 61 3.50 3.14 13.74
N LEU A 62 3.93 3.82 12.67
CA LEU A 62 4.32 5.22 12.75
C LEU A 62 3.13 6.13 13.11
N ASN A 63 1.91 5.82 12.69
CA ASN A 63 0.73 6.60 13.05
C ASN A 63 0.03 6.16 14.35
N PHE A 64 0.51 5.13 15.04
CA PHE A 64 -0.21 4.52 16.16
C PHE A 64 -0.56 5.50 17.29
N ASN A 65 0.33 6.45 17.62
CA ASN A 65 0.05 7.47 18.63
C ASN A 65 -1.13 8.39 18.25
N TRP A 66 -1.26 8.73 16.96
CA TRP A 66 -2.39 9.50 16.45
C TRP A 66 -3.67 8.68 16.50
N ILE A 67 -3.62 7.42 16.08
CA ILE A 67 -4.76 6.48 16.17
C ILE A 67 -5.22 6.36 17.63
N LYS A 68 -4.28 6.16 18.57
CA LYS A 68 -4.58 6.11 20.00
C LYS A 68 -5.27 7.38 20.49
N ALA A 69 -4.76 8.55 20.10
CA ALA A 69 -5.32 9.83 20.50
C ALA A 69 -6.73 10.09 19.93
N MET A 70 -7.02 9.60 18.72
CA MET A 70 -8.32 9.79 18.06
C MET A 70 -9.38 8.81 18.55
N TYR A 71 -9.03 7.53 18.71
CA TYR A 71 -10.01 6.47 18.95
C TYR A 71 -10.07 5.99 20.40
N PHE A 72 -9.02 6.20 21.20
CA PHE A 72 -8.92 5.65 22.56
C PHE A 72 -8.90 6.73 23.65
N LYS A 73 -9.15 8.00 23.32
CA LYS A 73 -9.34 9.04 24.33
C LYS A 73 -10.67 8.81 25.05
N LYS A 74 -10.62 8.51 26.35
CA LYS A 74 -11.82 8.55 27.21
C LYS A 74 -12.39 9.97 27.18
N LYS A 75 -13.67 10.10 26.81
CA LYS A 75 -14.44 11.34 27.08
C LYS A 75 -14.41 11.55 28.60
N LYS A 76 -13.98 12.75 29.02
CA LYS A 76 -14.18 13.20 30.40
C LYS A 76 -15.65 13.43 30.65
#